data_AF-A0A838D618-F1
#
_entry.id   AF-A0A838D618-F1
#
_cell.length_a   1.000
_cell.length_b   1.000
_cell.length_c   1.000
_cell.angle_alpha   90.00
_cell.angle_beta   90.00
_cell.angle_gamma   90.00
#
_symmetry.space_group_name_H-M   'P 1'
#
loop_
_entity.id
_entity.type
_entity.pdbx_description
1 polymer ?
#
loop_
_entity_poly.entity_id
_entity_poly.type
_entity_poly.pdbx_seq_one_letter_code
_entity_poly.pdbx_strand_id
1 'polypeptide(L)'
;MIFLRKQPKADDDRETKQLNENIQSIIKSIEEISDEQREMVKRFKLDMEIFASERSLESCVQTLNLSMQLANIREQLVETYKHYCLLLEHELKKALDKKSKNTES
;
A
#
# COMPACT_ATOMS: atom_id res chain seq x y z
N MET A 1 -22.73 39.83 -15.44
CA MET A 1 -21.82 38.80 -14.93
C MET A 1 -22.57 37.47 -14.90
N ILE A 2 -22.15 36.50 -15.71
CA ILE A 2 -22.76 35.17 -15.74
C ILE A 2 -22.05 34.34 -14.66
N PHE A 3 -22.75 34.07 -13.56
CA PHE A 3 -22.30 33.08 -12.58
C PHE A 3 -22.45 31.69 -13.21
N LEU A 4 -21.33 31.12 -13.68
CA LEU A 4 -21.25 29.71 -14.01
C LEU A 4 -21.47 28.90 -12.73
N ARG A 5 -22.71 28.44 -12.53
CA ARG A 5 -23.02 27.37 -11.56
C ARG A 5 -22.21 26.14 -11.99
N LYS A 6 -21.13 25.83 -11.28
CA LYS A 6 -20.49 24.51 -11.33
C LYS A 6 -21.57 23.45 -11.15
N GLN A 7 -21.66 22.50 -12.07
CA GLN A 7 -22.60 21.39 -11.96
C GLN A 7 -22.07 20.38 -10.93
N PRO A 8 -22.72 20.23 -9.76
CA PRO A 8 -22.17 19.42 -8.66
C PRO A 8 -22.05 17.93 -9.01
N LYS A 9 -22.88 17.41 -9.92
CA LYS A 9 -22.84 15.99 -10.33
C LYS A 9 -21.62 15.60 -11.17
N ALA A 10 -21.07 16.53 -11.97
CA ALA A 10 -19.94 16.25 -12.84
C ALA A 10 -18.58 16.31 -12.12
N ASP A 11 -18.47 17.14 -11.07
CA ASP A 11 -17.28 17.19 -10.22
C ASP A 11 -17.22 15.94 -9.30
N ASP A 12 -18.34 15.50 -8.74
CA ASP A 12 -18.42 14.33 -7.84
C ASP A 12 -18.04 12.99 -8.55
N ASP A 13 -18.45 12.83 -9.81
CA ASP A 13 -18.13 11.66 -10.63
C ASP A 13 -16.64 11.60 -11.02
N ARG A 14 -16.02 12.76 -11.28
CA ARG A 14 -14.57 12.87 -11.54
C ARG A 14 -13.75 12.58 -10.29
N GLU A 15 -14.15 13.12 -9.13
CA GLU A 15 -13.48 12.85 -7.85
C GLU A 15 -13.55 11.36 -7.49
N THR A 16 -14.70 10.72 -7.71
CA THR A 16 -14.90 9.29 -7.45
C THR A 16 -14.02 8.42 -8.36
N LYS A 17 -13.92 8.78 -9.64
CA LYS A 17 -13.06 8.07 -10.59
C LYS A 17 -11.57 8.17 -10.20
N GLN A 18 -11.10 9.38 -9.88
CA GLN A 18 -9.71 9.59 -9.45
C GLN A 18 -9.39 8.82 -8.17
N LEU A 19 -10.32 8.80 -7.21
CA LEU A 19 -10.18 8.03 -5.99
C LEU A 19 -10.05 6.53 -6.28
N ASN A 20 -10.89 6.00 -7.16
CA ASN A 20 -10.84 4.58 -7.52
C ASN A 20 -9.51 4.24 -8.20
N GLU A 21 -9.03 5.08 -9.12
CA GLU A 21 -7.71 4.90 -9.74
C GLU A 21 -6.58 4.91 -8.70
N ASN A 22 -6.62 5.83 -7.73
CA ASN A 22 -5.64 5.89 -6.64
C ASN A 22 -5.69 4.63 -5.76
N ILE A 23 -6.89 4.16 -5.39
CA ILE A 23 -7.08 2.92 -4.62
C ILE A 23 -6.51 1.72 -5.36
N GLN A 24 -6.86 1.56 -6.64
CA GLN A 24 -6.39 0.45 -7.46
C GLN A 24 -4.87 0.46 -7.62
N SER A 25 -4.26 1.64 -7.78
CA SER A 25 -2.80 1.77 -7.81
C SER A 25 -2.16 1.28 -6.51
N ILE A 26 -2.71 1.66 -5.35
CA ILE A 26 -2.16 1.26 -4.05
C ILE A 26 -2.33 -0.25 -3.83
N ILE A 27 -3.50 -0.80 -4.17
CA ILE A 27 -3.75 -2.25 -4.08
C ILE A 27 -2.75 -3.01 -4.94
N LYS A 28 -2.52 -2.56 -6.18
CA LYS A 28 -1.54 -3.18 -7.06
C LYS A 28 -0.13 -3.15 -6.46
N SER A 29 0.30 -2.04 -5.87
CA SER A 29 1.59 -1.96 -5.18
C SER A 29 1.66 -2.92 -3.99
N ILE A 30 0.57 -3.08 -3.21
CA ILE A 30 0.51 -4.06 -2.11
C ILE A 30 0.70 -5.48 -2.66
N GLU A 31 0.03 -5.84 -3.75
CA GLU A 31 0.14 -7.16 -4.38
C GLU A 31 1.56 -7.42 -4.88
N GLU A 32 2.15 -6.47 -5.61
CA GLU A 32 3.52 -6.58 -6.15
C GLU A 32 4.56 -6.77 -5.02
N ILE A 33 4.50 -5.92 -3.98
CA ILE A 33 5.42 -6.02 -2.83
C ILE A 33 5.21 -7.34 -2.07
N SER A 34 3.95 -7.79 -1.94
CA SER A 34 3.64 -9.06 -1.26
C SER A 34 4.17 -10.28 -2.01
N ASP A 35 4.11 -10.26 -3.35
CA ASP A 35 4.67 -11.31 -4.19
C ASP A 35 6.20 -11.34 -4.11
N GLU A 36 6.84 -10.17 -4.13
CA GLU A 36 8.29 -10.04 -3.94
C GLU A 36 8.72 -10.55 -2.55
N GLN A 37 8.00 -10.16 -1.50
CA GLN A 37 8.22 -10.66 -0.14
C GLN A 37 8.13 -12.19 -0.10
N ARG A 38 7.12 -12.79 -0.74
CA ARG A 38 6.91 -14.23 -0.74
C ARG A 38 8.06 -14.96 -1.41
N GLU A 39 8.55 -14.44 -2.53
CA GLU A 39 9.69 -15.01 -3.23
C GLU A 39 10.99 -14.89 -2.41
N MET A 40 11.24 -13.74 -1.80
CA MET A 40 12.40 -13.58 -0.91
C MET A 40 12.34 -14.51 0.32
N VAL A 41 11.17 -14.72 0.91
CA VAL A 41 11.02 -15.65 2.04
C VAL A 41 11.38 -17.07 1.64
N LYS A 42 11.03 -17.50 0.42
CA LYS A 42 11.43 -18.83 -0.09
C LYS A 42 12.95 -18.94 -0.21
N ARG A 43 13.60 -17.93 -0.80
CA ARG A 43 15.07 -17.88 -0.94
C ARG A 43 15.78 -17.87 0.41
N PHE A 44 15.30 -17.03 1.33
CA PHE A 44 15.84 -16.96 2.69
C PHE A 44 15.77 -18.31 3.41
N LYS A 45 14.69 -19.08 3.25
CA LYS A 45 14.59 -20.43 3.84
C LYS A 45 15.65 -21.38 3.29
N LEU A 46 15.84 -21.38 1.97
CA LEU A 46 16.86 -22.22 1.32
C LEU A 46 18.28 -21.83 1.79
N ASP A 47 18.57 -20.53 1.82
CA ASP A 47 19.89 -20.04 2.24
C ASP A 47 20.15 -20.31 3.73
N MET A 48 19.13 -20.24 4.57
CA MET A 48 19.21 -20.66 5.98
C MET A 48 19.52 -22.15 6.14
N GLU A 49 18.96 -23.02 5.29
CA GLU A 49 19.26 -24.46 5.30
C GLU A 49 20.72 -24.71 4.90
N ILE A 50 21.20 -24.00 3.87
CA ILE A 50 22.61 -24.05 3.43
C ILE A 50 23.52 -23.58 4.56
N PHE A 51 23.22 -22.42 5.17
CA PHE A 51 23.98 -21.89 6.30
C PHE A 51 24.01 -22.86 7.49
N ALA A 52 22.89 -23.49 7.83
CA ALA A 52 22.81 -24.46 8.92
C ALA A 52 23.68 -25.70 8.68
N SER A 53 23.81 -26.10 7.41
CA SER A 53 24.64 -27.23 6.96
C SER A 53 26.13 -26.87 6.92
N GLU A 54 26.50 -25.81 6.19
CA GLU A 54 27.90 -25.45 5.92
C GLU A 54 28.56 -24.69 7.06
N ARG A 55 27.79 -23.81 7.72
CA ARG A 55 28.27 -22.86 8.75
C ARG A 55 29.48 -22.03 8.29
N SER A 56 29.54 -21.73 7.00
CA SER A 56 30.59 -20.91 6.39
C SER A 56 30.33 -19.42 6.66
N LEU A 57 31.39 -18.61 6.66
CA LEU A 57 31.25 -17.15 6.75
C LEU A 57 30.45 -16.61 5.56
N GLU A 58 30.65 -17.18 4.36
CA GLU A 58 29.95 -16.81 3.14
C GLU A 58 28.43 -17.04 3.25
N SER A 59 28.00 -18.24 3.63
CA SER A 59 26.57 -18.54 3.82
C SER A 59 25.93 -17.69 4.92
N CYS A 60 26.68 -17.33 5.97
CA CYS A 60 26.24 -16.41 7.01
C CYS A 60 25.97 -15.00 6.44
N VAL A 61 26.93 -14.44 5.70
CA VAL A 61 26.80 -13.09 5.11
C VAL A 61 25.66 -13.05 4.09
N GLN A 62 25.52 -14.08 3.26
CA GLN A 62 24.43 -14.17 2.29
C GLN A 62 23.05 -14.19 2.97
N THR A 63 22.90 -15.02 4.00
CA THR A 63 21.67 -15.12 4.79
C THR A 63 21.34 -13.82 5.52
N LEU A 64 22.35 -13.13 6.05
CA LEU A 64 22.20 -11.82 6.70
C LEU A 64 21.72 -10.77 5.70
N ASN A 65 22.27 -10.75 4.49
CA ASN A 65 21.86 -9.84 3.44
C ASN A 65 20.38 -10.04 3.05
N LEU A 66 19.95 -11.30 2.89
CA LEU A 66 18.53 -11.60 2.65
C LEU A 66 17.63 -11.19 3.82
N SER A 67 18.10 -11.35 5.06
CA SER A 67 17.36 -10.91 6.25
C SER A 67 17.14 -9.39 6.24
N MET A 68 18.15 -8.62 5.85
CA MET A 68 18.07 -7.17 5.74
C MET A 68 17.11 -6.74 4.62
N GLN A 69 17.17 -7.38 3.45
CA GLN A 69 16.23 -7.13 2.36
C GLN A 69 14.78 -7.44 2.75
N LEU A 70 14.56 -8.54 3.48
CA LEU A 70 13.24 -8.88 4.02
C LEU A 70 12.71 -7.82 5.00
N ALA A 71 13.56 -7.22 5.82
CA ALA A 71 13.16 -6.14 6.70
C ALA A 71 12.71 -4.90 5.91
N ASN A 72 13.46 -4.51 4.88
CA ASN A 72 13.13 -3.37 4.03
C ASN A 72 11.80 -3.58 3.29
N ILE A 73 11.55 -4.76 2.73
CA ILE A 73 10.30 -5.05 2.03
C ILE A 73 9.11 -5.04 3.00
N ARG A 74 9.29 -5.52 4.22
CA ARG A 74 8.25 -5.42 5.26
C ARG A 74 7.92 -3.97 5.59
N GLU A 75 8.93 -3.11 5.69
CA GLU A 75 8.73 -1.67 5.92
C GLU A 75 7.94 -1.03 4.77
N GLN A 76 8.34 -1.28 3.52
CA GLN A 76 7.61 -0.80 2.34
C GLN A 76 6.15 -1.26 2.33
N LEU A 77 5.89 -2.52 2.68
CA LEU A 77 4.54 -3.06 2.75
C LEU A 77 3.70 -2.33 3.83
N VAL A 78 4.28 -2.12 5.02
CA VAL A 78 3.64 -1.38 6.11
C VAL A 78 3.32 0.06 5.70
N GLU A 79 4.26 0.75 5.06
CA GLU A 79 4.03 2.11 4.55
C GLU A 79 2.92 2.17 3.51
N THR A 80 2.89 1.19 2.59
CA THR A 80 1.85 1.11 1.55
C THR A 80 0.48 0.87 2.16
N TYR A 81 0.35 -0.04 3.12
CA TYR A 81 -0.90 -0.23 3.87
C TYR A 81 -1.31 1.00 4.67
N LYS A 82 -0.35 1.71 5.28
CA LYS A 82 -0.63 2.96 5.98
C LYS A 82 -1.18 4.01 5.03
N HIS A 83 -0.61 4.12 3.83
CA HIS A 83 -1.10 5.04 2.80
C HIS A 83 -2.54 4.69 2.38
N TYR A 84 -2.81 3.39 2.17
CA TYR A 84 -4.17 2.90 1.89
C TYR A 84 -5.17 3.27 2.99
N CYS A 85 -4.83 3.03 4.26
CA CYS A 85 -5.70 3.36 5.40
C CYS A 85 -5.97 4.86 5.49
N LEU A 86 -4.95 5.71 5.34
CA LEU A 86 -5.11 7.17 5.39
C LEU A 86 -6.04 7.68 4.28
N LEU A 87 -5.94 7.11 3.08
CA LEU A 87 -6.84 7.43 1.97
C LEU A 87 -8.29 7.07 2.32
N LEU A 88 -8.53 5.85 2.82
CA LEU A 88 -9.87 5.43 3.23
C LEU A 88 -10.45 6.27 4.37
N GLU A 89 -9.64 6.60 5.37
CA GLU A 89 -10.05 7.46 6.49
C GLU A 89 -10.47 8.85 6.01
N HIS A 90 -9.72 9.43 5.07
CA HIS A 90 -10.04 10.73 4.49
C HIS A 90 -11.39 10.71 3.75
N GLU A 91 -11.64 9.66 2.97
CA GLU A 91 -12.90 9.53 2.24
C GLU A 91 -14.07 9.23 3.16
N LEU A 92 -13.86 8.46 4.23
CA LEU A 92 -14.87 8.27 5.27
C LEU A 92 -15.25 9.60 5.94
N LYS A 93 -14.26 10.44 6.29
CA LYS A 93 -14.51 11.77 6.86
C LYS A 93 -15.31 12.66 5.91
N LYS A 94 -14.93 12.72 4.63
CA LYS A 94 -15.70 13.45 3.61
C LYS A 94 -17.14 12.96 3.50
N ALA A 95 -17.36 11.65 3.52
CA ALA A 95 -18.70 11.08 3.42
C ALA A 95 -19.56 11.44 4.64
N LEU A 96 -18.97 11.42 5.84
CA LEU A 96 -19.64 11.83 7.08
C LEU A 96 -19.98 13.34 7.06
N ASP A 97 -19.07 14.19 6.59
CA ASP A 97 -19.28 15.64 6.47
C ASP A 97 -20.35 16.01 5.42
N LYS A 98 -20.44 15.26 4.32
CA LYS A 98 -21.53 15.41 3.34
C LYS A 98 -22.87 15.03 3.97
N LYS A 99 -22.92 13.99 4.81
CA LYS A 99 -24.14 13.53 5.48
C LYS A 99 -24.65 14.53 6.53
N SER A 100 -23.77 15.12 7.34
CA SER A 100 -24.17 16.12 8.34
C SER A 100 -24.79 17.36 7.69
N LYS A 101 -24.18 17.88 6.64
CA LYS A 101 -24.70 19.04 5.87
C LYS A 101 -26.07 18.80 5.24
N ASN A 102 -26.36 17.59 4.80
CA ASN A 102 -27.66 17.22 4.23
C ASN A 102 -28.76 17.02 5.29
N THR A 103 -28.41 16.92 6.58
CA THR A 103 -29.38 16.73 7.67
C THR A 103 -29.78 18.07 8.31
N GLU A 104 -29.02 19.14 8.06
CA GLU A 104 -29.25 20.51 8.56
C GLU A 104 -29.90 21.45 7.51
N SER A 105 -30.17 20.98 6.29
CA SER A 105 -30.95 21.66 5.23
C SER A 105 -32.33 21.04 5.06
#